data_AF-A0AAD8KT17-F1
#
_entry.id   AF-A0AAD8KT17-F1
#
_cell.length_a   1.000
_cell.length_b   1.000
_cell.length_c   1.000
_cell.angle_alpha   90.00
_cell.angle_beta   90.00
_cell.angle_gamma   90.00
#
_symmetry.space_group_name_H-M   'P 1'
#
loop_
_entity.id
_entity.type
_entity.pdbx_description
1 polymer ?
#
loop_
_entity_poly.entity_id
_entity_poly.type
_entity_poly.pdbx_seq_one_letter_code
_entity_poly.pdbx_strand_id
1 'polypeptide(L)'
;MINEIIYSNIQDEIYPDSLKAFVKIAYQCLKKDRKERPLMSDVVMALTTAYQYQCLKLTRARSMPKVIDSEQSVDKHDYLGRHAMQLKDLTPENRKTHNKNKDYQE
;
A
#
# COMPACT_ATOMS: atom_id res chain seq x y z
N MET A 1 21.91 4.29 -4.12
CA MET A 1 20.77 4.46 -5.05
C MET A 1 19.42 4.62 -4.36
N ILE A 2 18.85 3.63 -3.63
CA ILE A 2 17.49 3.82 -3.07
C ILE A 2 17.43 4.95 -2.02
N ASN A 3 18.46 5.09 -1.20
CA ASN A 3 18.55 6.13 -0.17
C ASN A 3 18.73 7.55 -0.76
N GLU A 4 19.10 7.67 -2.05
CA GLU A 4 19.26 8.96 -2.72
C GLU A 4 17.95 9.47 -3.32
N ILE A 5 16.96 8.58 -3.53
CA ILE A 5 15.66 8.94 -4.12
C ILE A 5 14.57 9.11 -3.06
N ILE A 6 14.80 8.63 -1.84
CA ILE A 6 13.86 8.80 -0.73
C ILE A 6 13.91 10.25 -0.29
N TYR A 7 12.74 10.85 -0.09
CA TYR A 7 12.64 12.19 0.44
C TYR A 7 13.30 12.24 1.83
N SER A 8 14.34 13.05 1.97
CA SER A 8 15.23 13.06 3.14
C SER A 8 14.49 13.20 4.46
N ASN A 9 13.40 13.98 4.48
CA ASN A 9 12.68 14.31 5.71
C ASN A 9 11.85 13.14 6.27
N ILE A 10 11.69 12.05 5.52
CA ILE A 10 10.96 10.85 5.98
C ILE A 10 11.86 9.61 6.03
N GLN A 11 13.14 9.75 5.67
CA GLN A 11 14.03 8.60 5.48
C GLN A 11 14.17 7.78 6.77
N ASP A 12 14.29 8.46 7.92
CA ASP A 12 14.44 7.82 9.23
C ASP A 12 13.12 7.31 9.80
N GLU A 13 11.98 7.69 9.20
CA GLU A 13 10.64 7.27 9.62
C GLU A 13 10.19 5.96 8.94
N ILE A 14 10.85 5.56 7.85
CA ILE A 14 10.47 4.37 7.09
C ILE A 14 11.14 3.14 7.68
N TYR A 15 10.35 2.12 8.02
CA TYR A 15 10.91 0.86 8.49
C TYR A 15 11.63 0.10 7.36
N PRO A 16 12.82 -0.47 7.63
CA PRO A 16 13.61 -1.15 6.59
C PRO A 16 12.85 -2.25 5.85
N ASP A 17 12.03 -3.04 6.54
CA ASP A 17 11.24 -4.12 5.91
C ASP A 17 10.09 -3.59 5.06
N SER A 18 9.45 -2.50 5.49
CA SER A 18 8.45 -1.76 4.70
C SER A 18 9.07 -1.25 3.41
N LEU A 19 10.21 -0.57 3.52
CA LEU A 19 10.95 -0.05 2.38
C LEU A 19 11.36 -1.18 1.43
N LYS A 20 11.90 -2.28 1.95
CA LYS A 20 12.32 -3.44 1.16
C LYS A 20 11.16 -4.04 0.36
N ALA A 21 10.00 -4.22 0.99
CA ALA A 21 8.81 -4.74 0.33
C ALA A 21 8.31 -3.80 -0.77
N PHE A 22 8.20 -2.50 -0.47
CA PHE A 22 7.77 -1.47 -1.41
C PHE A 22 8.70 -1.37 -2.63
N VAL A 23 10.00 -1.30 -2.39
CA VAL A 23 11.02 -1.16 -3.42
C VAL A 23 11.05 -2.38 -4.34
N LYS A 24 10.93 -3.59 -3.77
CA LYS A 24 10.88 -4.82 -4.55
C LYS A 24 9.73 -4.81 -5.55
N ILE A 25 8.52 -4.47 -5.11
CA ILE A 25 7.36 -4.44 -6.01
C ILE A 25 7.46 -3.29 -7.02
N ALA A 26 7.96 -2.11 -6.61
CA ALA A 26 8.17 -0.98 -7.50
C ALA A 26 9.12 -1.32 -8.66
N TYR A 27 10.25 -1.98 -8.38
CA TYR A 27 11.17 -2.44 -9.43
C TYR A 27 10.54 -3.47 -10.36
N GLN A 28 9.70 -4.37 -9.85
CA GLN A 28 8.98 -5.33 -10.68
C GLN A 28 7.97 -4.63 -11.61
N CYS A 29 7.25 -3.61 -11.12
CA CYS A 29 6.34 -2.80 -11.94
C CYS A 29 7.05 -2.08 -13.10
N LEU A 30 8.31 -1.71 -12.91
CA LEU A 30 9.13 -0.98 -13.87
C LEU A 30 9.85 -1.87 -14.90
N LYS A 31 9.63 -3.20 -14.87
CA LYS A 31 10.23 -4.10 -15.86
C LYS A 31 9.85 -3.73 -17.29
N LYS A 32 10.85 -3.78 -18.19
CA LYS A 32 10.69 -3.43 -19.60
C LYS A 32 9.70 -4.36 -20.30
N ASP A 33 9.86 -5.66 -20.10
CA ASP A 33 8.90 -6.65 -20.62
C ASP A 33 7.63 -6.63 -19.75
N ARG A 34 6.48 -6.47 -20.42
CA ARG A 34 5.16 -6.54 -19.80
C ARG A 34 4.92 -7.87 -19.09
N LYS A 35 5.47 -8.98 -19.59
CA LYS A 35 5.30 -10.32 -19.00
C LYS A 35 6.02 -10.48 -17.66
N GLU A 36 7.04 -9.66 -17.41
CA GLU A 36 7.76 -9.63 -16.14
C GLU A 36 7.12 -8.69 -15.10
N ARG A 37 6.14 -7.88 -15.51
CA ARG A 37 5.42 -6.99 -14.59
C ARG A 37 4.44 -7.81 -13.74
N PRO A 38 4.30 -7.48 -12.45
CA PRO A 38 3.40 -8.17 -11.54
C PRO A 38 1.94 -7.92 -11.93
N LEU A 39 1.05 -8.83 -11.52
CA LEU A 39 -0.38 -8.56 -11.57
C LEU A 39 -0.74 -7.48 -10.55
N MET A 40 -1.83 -6.75 -10.78
CA MET A 40 -2.30 -5.77 -9.80
C MET A 40 -2.65 -6.40 -8.44
N SER A 41 -3.06 -7.67 -8.41
CA SER A 41 -3.23 -8.44 -7.18
C SER A 41 -1.93 -8.57 -6.38
N ASP A 42 -0.82 -8.85 -7.06
CA ASP A 42 0.49 -8.99 -6.43
C ASP A 42 0.97 -7.63 -5.90
N VAL A 43 0.68 -6.56 -6.65
CA VAL A 43 0.97 -5.18 -6.23
C VAL A 43 0.22 -4.84 -4.95
N VAL A 44 -1.10 -5.06 -4.90
CA VAL A 44 -1.92 -4.80 -3.71
C VAL A 44 -1.45 -5.63 -2.51
N MET A 45 -1.10 -6.90 -2.73
CA MET A 45 -0.59 -7.79 -1.68
C MET A 45 0.76 -7.29 -1.12
N ALA A 46 1.69 -6.90 -1.99
CA ALA A 46 3.00 -6.37 -1.58
C ALA A 46 2.87 -5.03 -0.84
N LEU A 47 1.99 -4.14 -1.28
CA LEU A 47 1.73 -2.87 -0.61
C LEU A 47 1.06 -3.06 0.75
N THR A 48 0.12 -4.01 0.87
CA THR A 48 -0.48 -4.38 2.16
C THR A 48 0.58 -4.91 3.13
N THR A 49 1.52 -5.72 2.63
CA THR A 49 2.63 -6.25 3.43
C THR A 49 3.60 -5.15 3.87
N ALA A 50 3.97 -4.23 2.96
CA ALA A 50 4.79 -3.07 3.30
C ALA A 50 4.13 -2.20 4.37
N TYR A 51 2.83 -1.94 4.23
CA TYR A 51 2.05 -1.23 5.21
C TYR A 51 2.03 -1.94 6.58
N GLN A 52 1.85 -3.27 6.59
CA GLN A 52 1.96 -4.05 7.82
C GLN A 52 3.32 -3.89 8.48
N TYR A 53 4.43 -3.97 7.74
CA TYR A 53 5.75 -3.72 8.33
C TYR A 53 5.89 -2.33 8.93
N GLN A 54 5.28 -1.32 8.31
CA GLN A 54 5.28 0.05 8.83
C GLN A 54 4.42 0.19 10.10
N CYS A 55 3.26 -0.49 10.16
CA CYS A 55 2.30 -0.39 11.26
C CYS A 55 2.55 -1.35 12.43
N LEU A 56 3.18 -2.50 12.19
CA LEU A 56 3.49 -3.53 13.20
C LEU A 56 4.47 -3.06 14.28
N LYS A 57 4.99 -1.83 14.17
CA LYS A 57 5.81 -1.20 15.22
C LYS A 57 5.04 -0.20 16.09
N LEU A 58 3.83 0.18 15.69
CA LEU A 58 2.88 0.91 16.55
C LEU A 58 2.22 -0.02 17.59
N THR A 59 2.34 -1.35 17.42
CA THR A 59 1.61 -2.36 18.20
C THR A 59 2.37 -2.91 19.41
N ARG A 60 3.58 -2.44 19.72
CA ARG A 60 4.10 -2.60 21.11
C ARG A 60 3.28 -1.76 22.12
N ALA A 61 2.48 -0.79 21.64
CA ALA A 61 1.48 -0.06 22.42
C ALA A 61 0.01 -0.47 22.11
N ARG A 62 -0.25 -1.35 21.14
CA ARG A 62 -1.59 -1.87 20.83
C ARG A 62 -1.48 -3.33 20.42
N SER A 63 -1.85 -4.26 21.30
CA SER A 63 -1.85 -5.70 21.06
C SER A 63 -2.35 -6.08 19.66
N MET A 64 -1.47 -6.64 18.82
CA MET A 64 -1.91 -7.44 17.68
C MET A 64 -2.61 -8.69 18.21
N PRO A 65 -3.74 -9.12 17.61
CA PRO A 65 -4.34 -10.41 17.95
C PRO A 65 -3.34 -11.53 17.63
N LYS A 66 -3.13 -12.45 18.58
CA LYS A 66 -2.41 -13.71 18.35
C LYS A 66 -3.09 -14.45 17.20
N VAL A 67 -2.35 -14.71 16.13
CA VAL A 67 -2.72 -15.75 15.16
C VAL A 67 -2.55 -17.07 15.91
N ILE A 68 -3.66 -17.78 16.13
CA ILE A 68 -3.68 -19.10 16.75
C ILE A 68 -3.61 -20.11 15.60
N ASP A 69 -2.58 -20.95 15.62
CA ASP A 69 -2.46 -22.12 14.76
C ASP A 69 -3.52 -23.15 15.15
N SER A 70 -4.73 -23.03 14.60
CA SER A 70 -5.69 -24.11 14.45
C SER A 70 -6.91 -23.60 13.70
N GLU A 71 -7.33 -24.36 12.69
CA GLU A 71 -8.53 -24.15 11.88
C GLU A 71 -9.73 -23.67 12.71
N GLN A 72 -10.11 -22.40 12.54
CA GLN A 72 -11.48 -21.93 12.79
C GLN A 72 -11.70 -20.57 12.09
N SER A 73 -12.68 -20.58 11.20
CA SER A 73 -13.26 -19.50 10.38
C SER A 73 -12.93 -18.06 10.81
N VAL A 74 -11.87 -17.48 10.24
CA VAL A 74 -11.75 -16.01 10.17
C VAL A 74 -12.41 -15.60 8.87
N ASP A 75 -13.56 -14.95 8.96
CA ASP A 75 -14.20 -14.32 7.81
C ASP A 75 -13.18 -13.41 7.14
N LYS A 76 -12.81 -13.72 5.89
CA LYS A 76 -11.80 -12.99 5.12
C LYS A 76 -12.20 -11.52 4.83
N HIS A 77 -13.34 -11.09 5.36
CA HIS A 77 -14.00 -9.85 5.03
C HIS A 77 -13.54 -8.63 5.86
N ASP A 78 -12.87 -8.83 7.01
CA ASP A 78 -12.64 -7.72 7.96
C ASP A 78 -11.21 -7.13 8.00
N TYR A 79 -10.24 -7.69 7.26
CA TYR A 79 -8.91 -7.06 7.13
C TYR A 79 -8.95 -5.74 6.32
N LEU A 80 -9.94 -5.60 5.45
CA LEU A 80 -10.14 -4.42 4.62
C LEU A 80 -11.04 -3.37 5.30
N GLY A 81 -11.76 -3.71 6.37
CA GLY A 81 -12.86 -2.91 6.93
C GLY A 81 -12.45 -1.55 7.51
N ARG A 82 -11.30 -1.46 8.19
CA ARG A 82 -10.90 -0.22 8.88
C ARG A 82 -10.09 0.77 8.03
N HIS A 83 -9.44 0.33 6.95
CA HIS A 83 -8.72 1.21 6.02
C HIS A 83 -9.41 1.41 4.67
N ALA A 84 -10.52 0.72 4.38
CA ALA A 84 -11.29 0.91 3.16
C ALA A 84 -11.79 2.35 2.97
N MET A 85 -11.84 3.19 4.01
CA MET A 85 -12.28 4.59 3.85
C MET A 85 -11.42 5.39 2.87
N GLN A 86 -10.14 5.06 2.66
CA GLN A 86 -9.27 5.80 1.73
C GLN A 86 -9.22 5.22 0.31
N LEU A 87 -9.67 3.98 0.09
CA LEU A 87 -9.71 3.34 -1.24
C LEU A 87 -11.03 3.60 -1.99
N LYS A 88 -12.10 3.94 -1.27
CA LYS A 88 -13.41 4.27 -1.86
C LYS A 88 -13.36 5.51 -2.76
N ASP A 89 -12.46 6.45 -2.46
CA ASP A 89 -12.29 7.70 -3.20
C ASP A 89 -11.54 7.53 -4.53
N LEU A 90 -10.91 6.39 -4.76
CA LEU A 90 -10.21 6.04 -6.00
C LEU A 90 -11.12 5.35 -7.03
N THR A 91 -12.39 5.14 -6.70
CA THR A 91 -13.37 4.57 -7.63
C THR A 91 -13.67 5.55 -8.78
N PRO A 92 -13.93 5.07 -10.00
CA PRO A 92 -14.22 5.95 -11.15
C PRO A 92 -15.40 6.90 -10.92
N GLU A 93 -16.34 6.50 -10.07
CA GLU A 93 -17.56 7.26 -9.75
C GLU A 93 -17.26 8.55 -8.97
N ASN A 94 -16.20 8.57 -8.16
CA ASN A 94 -15.85 9.71 -7.31
C ASN A 94 -14.93 10.75 -8.00
N ARG A 95 -14.50 10.51 -9.25
CA ARG A 95 -13.65 11.45 -10.02
C ARG A 95 -14.38 12.70 -10.52
N LYS A 96 -15.72 12.73 -10.44
CA LYS A 96 -16.54 13.76 -11.10
C LYS A 96 -16.70 15.08 -10.33
N THR A 97 -16.19 15.22 -9.11
CA THR A 97 -16.42 16.44 -8.31
C THR A 97 -15.23 17.39 -8.18
N HIS A 98 -14.07 17.06 -8.76
CA HIS A 98 -12.90 17.97 -8.75
C HIS A 98 -12.37 18.31 -10.14
N ASN A 99 -13.26 18.79 -11.03
CA ASN A 99 -12.84 19.73 -12.06
C ASN A 99 -13.93 20.80 -12.27
N LYS A 100 -14.04 21.72 -11.32
CA LYS A 100 -14.50 23.07 -11.61
C LYS A 100 -13.26 23.93 -11.78
N ASN A 101 -13.11 24.49 -12.97
CA ASN A 101 -12.07 25.38 -13.47
C ASN A 101 -10.83 24.64 -14.00
N LYS A 102 -10.68 24.59 -15.32
CA LYS A 102 -10.19 25.73 -16.12
C LYS A 102 -10.64 25.60 -17.58
N ASP A 103 -11.43 26.58 -18.03
CA ASP A 103 -11.35 27.06 -19.40
C ASP A 103 -9.90 27.50 -19.65
N TYR A 104 -9.25 26.89 -20.62
CA TYR A 104 -8.32 27.62 -21.47
C TYR A 104 -8.93 27.56 -22.87
N GLN A 105 -9.40 28.73 -23.29
CA GLN A 105 -9.81 29.05 -24.65
C GLN A 105 -8.60 28.92 -25.58
N GLU A 106 -8.88 28.40 -26.78
CA GLU A 106 -8.13 28.38 -28.05
C GLU A 106 -6.61 28.15 -28.06
#